data_AF-A0A833UCG5-F1
#
_entry.id   AF-A0A833UCG5-F1
#
_cell.length_a   1.000
_cell.length_b   1.000
_cell.length_c   1.000
_cell.angle_alpha   90.00
_cell.angle_beta   90.00
_cell.angle_gamma   90.00
#
_symmetry.space_group_name_H-M   'P 1'
#
loop_
_entity.id
_entity.type
_entity.pdbx_description
1 polymer ?
#
loop_
_entity_poly.entity_id
_entity_poly.type
_entity_poly.pdbx_seq_one_letter_code
_entity_poly.pdbx_strand_id
1 'polypeptide(L)'
;MATNGFGRPNKHFRPPALPLPKDTTNLICLSENSHVSTPLHWKKAAEAMQCNHFDEVCSMVSQFAQVQTVDIQGTTLTVGQVTAIARRGEVKVNLNEAVACERVAKSANWVAEHVSRGTDTYGVTTGFGATSHRRTNKTSDLQTELIRFLNAG
;
A
#
# COMPACT_ATOMS: atom_id res chain seq x y z
N MET A 1 -14.84 13.94 -41.18
CA MET A 1 -13.47 14.07 -40.65
C MET A 1 -13.32 13.11 -39.48
N ALA A 2 -12.65 11.98 -39.69
CA ALA A 2 -12.44 10.97 -38.66
C ALA A 2 -11.17 11.31 -37.88
N THR A 3 -11.30 11.64 -36.60
CA THR A 3 -10.15 11.77 -35.71
C THR A 3 -9.75 10.38 -35.24
N ASN A 4 -8.75 9.79 -35.90
CA ASN A 4 -8.07 8.59 -35.44
C ASN A 4 -7.29 8.92 -34.17
N GLY A 5 -7.95 8.82 -33.01
CA GLY A 5 -7.30 8.91 -31.71
C GLY A 5 -6.44 7.67 -31.52
N PHE A 6 -5.12 7.84 -31.62
CA PHE A 6 -4.16 6.80 -31.26
C PHE A 6 -4.33 6.44 -29.78
N GLY A 7 -5.05 5.35 -29.49
CA GLY A 7 -5.14 4.80 -28.15
C GLY A 7 -3.75 4.36 -27.69
N ARG A 8 -3.13 5.15 -26.81
CA ARG A 8 -1.90 4.72 -26.13
C ARG A 8 -2.26 3.60 -25.14
N PRO A 9 -1.46 2.52 -25.08
CA PRO A 9 -1.71 1.43 -24.15
C PRO A 9 -1.62 1.97 -22.71
N ASN A 10 -2.70 1.78 -21.96
CA ASN A 10 -2.84 2.14 -20.56
C ASN A 10 -1.93 1.21 -19.75
N LYS A 11 -0.67 1.59 -19.56
CA LYS A 11 0.28 0.82 -18.74
C LYS A 11 -0.22 0.89 -17.29
N HIS A 12 -0.54 -0.26 -16.69
CA HIS A 12 -0.91 -0.33 -15.29
C HIS A 12 0.19 0.29 -14.42
N PHE A 13 -0.09 1.46 -13.85
CA PHE A 13 0.84 2.16 -12.97
C PHE A 13 0.78 1.52 -11.58
N ARG A 14 1.78 0.69 -11.28
CA ARG A 14 2.03 0.10 -9.96
C ARG A 14 2.63 1.16 -9.03
N PRO A 15 2.00 1.54 -7.90
CA PRO A 15 2.69 2.22 -6.82
C PRO A 15 3.87 1.35 -6.31
N PRO A 16 5.10 1.88 -6.31
CA PRO A 16 6.29 1.12 -5.94
C PRO A 16 6.36 0.90 -4.43
N ALA A 17 6.63 -0.34 -4.01
CA ALA A 17 7.14 -0.62 -2.66
C ALA A 17 8.50 0.07 -2.49
N LEU A 18 8.70 0.75 -1.35
CA LEU A 18 9.94 1.45 -0.96
C LEU A 18 11.09 0.45 -0.76
N PRO A 19 12.15 0.44 -1.58
CA PRO A 19 13.43 -0.11 -1.17
C PRO A 19 14.10 0.91 -0.24
N LEU A 20 14.56 0.45 0.92
CA LEU A 20 15.40 1.26 1.79
C LEU A 20 16.70 1.62 1.04
N PRO A 21 17.12 2.91 1.02
CA PRO A 21 18.40 3.29 0.43
C PRO A 21 19.53 2.55 1.13
N LYS A 22 20.34 1.80 0.38
CA LYS A 22 21.47 1.05 0.95
C LYS A 22 22.72 1.92 1.12
N ASP A 23 22.85 2.99 0.33
CA ASP A 23 24.01 3.89 0.33
C ASP A 23 23.61 5.32 -0.06
N THR A 24 23.14 6.15 0.87
CA THR A 24 22.93 7.59 0.59
C THR A 24 23.83 8.45 1.45
N THR A 25 24.86 9.03 0.82
CA THR A 25 25.62 10.18 1.30
C THR A 25 24.66 11.33 1.65
N ASN A 26 24.87 11.98 2.80
CA ASN A 26 24.01 13.06 3.31
C ASN A 26 23.81 14.18 2.26
N LEU A 27 22.55 14.43 1.91
CA LEU A 27 22.08 15.39 0.88
C LEU A 27 22.28 16.88 1.24
N ILE A 28 22.72 17.17 2.48
CA ILE A 28 22.77 18.55 3.03
C ILE A 28 24.06 19.29 2.62
N CYS A 29 25.08 18.59 2.09
CA CYS A 29 26.41 19.17 1.84
C CYS A 29 26.94 18.89 0.42
N LEU A 30 26.16 19.20 -0.61
CA LEU A 30 26.53 18.93 -2.00
C LEU A 30 26.97 20.21 -2.74
N SER A 31 28.13 20.13 -3.42
CA SER A 31 28.70 21.19 -4.28
C SER A 31 27.82 21.42 -5.52
N GLU A 32 27.77 22.67 -6.03
CA GLU A 32 26.98 23.12 -7.19
C GLU A 32 27.09 22.23 -8.45
N ASN A 33 28.15 21.43 -8.59
CA ASN A 33 28.38 20.53 -9.74
C ASN A 33 28.11 19.03 -9.46
N SER A 34 27.52 18.68 -8.31
CA SER A 34 27.22 17.29 -8.00
C SER A 34 25.87 16.86 -8.59
N HIS A 35 25.91 15.96 -9.58
CA HIS A 35 24.71 15.40 -10.18
C HIS A 35 24.06 14.40 -9.21
N VAL A 36 23.06 14.87 -8.46
CA VAL A 36 22.24 13.99 -7.62
C VAL A 36 21.36 13.15 -8.53
N SER A 37 21.59 11.83 -8.55
CA SER A 37 20.65 10.90 -9.18
C SER A 37 19.28 11.10 -8.55
N THR A 38 18.26 11.42 -9.37
CA THR A 38 16.90 11.63 -8.87
C THR A 38 16.47 10.38 -8.10
N PRO A 39 16.11 10.48 -6.80
CA PRO A 39 15.74 9.31 -6.04
C PRO A 39 14.57 8.60 -6.74
N LEU A 40 14.67 7.27 -6.87
CA LEU A 40 13.84 6.44 -7.75
C LEU A 40 12.32 6.74 -7.66
N HIS A 41 11.83 7.09 -6.47
CA HIS A 41 10.41 7.34 -6.23
C HIS A 41 9.92 8.72 -6.68
N TRP A 42 10.77 9.75 -6.65
CA TRP A 42 10.44 11.07 -7.21
C TRP A 42 10.28 10.98 -8.73
N LYS A 43 11.16 10.22 -9.38
CA LYS A 43 11.05 9.94 -10.81
C LYS A 43 9.73 9.24 -11.14
N LYS A 44 9.38 8.17 -10.41
CA LYS A 44 8.12 7.44 -10.62
C LYS A 44 6.88 8.30 -10.36
N ALA A 45 6.90 9.14 -9.33
CA ALA A 45 5.80 10.07 -9.04
C ALA A 45 5.64 11.10 -10.17
N ALA A 46 6.74 11.68 -10.65
CA ALA A 46 6.72 12.60 -11.78
C ALA A 46 6.21 11.90 -13.06
N GLU A 47 6.66 10.67 -13.34
CA GLU A 47 6.19 9.86 -14.48
C GLU A 47 4.68 9.58 -14.42
N ALA A 48 4.11 9.34 -13.23
CA ALA A 48 2.67 9.15 -13.07
C ALA A 48 1.86 10.40 -13.44
N MET A 49 2.45 11.59 -13.36
CA MET A 49 1.83 12.87 -13.73
C MET A 49 2.05 13.27 -15.20
N GLN A 50 2.77 12.46 -16.00
CA GLN A 50 3.09 12.78 -17.42
C GLN A 50 1.93 12.54 -18.41
N CYS A 51 0.68 12.57 -17.95
CA CYS A 51 -0.51 12.41 -18.81
C CYS A 51 -1.42 13.66 -18.77
N ASN A 52 -2.28 13.79 -19.78
CA ASN A 52 -3.33 14.79 -19.75
C ASN A 52 -4.37 14.38 -18.68
N HIS A 53 -4.74 15.31 -17.80
CA HIS A 53 -5.70 15.06 -16.74
C HIS A 53 -7.05 14.52 -17.25
N PHE A 54 -7.49 14.97 -18.43
CA PHE A 54 -8.72 14.46 -19.05
C PHE A 54 -8.66 12.95 -19.28
N ASP A 55 -7.53 12.44 -19.81
CA ASP A 55 -7.35 11.02 -20.09
C ASP A 55 -7.31 10.19 -18.81
N GLU A 56 -6.70 10.74 -17.74
CA GLU A 56 -6.67 10.13 -16.41
C GLU A 56 -8.10 9.96 -15.84
N VAL A 57 -8.92 11.02 -15.93
CA VAL A 57 -10.32 10.98 -15.48
C VAL A 57 -11.15 10.02 -16.31
N CYS A 58 -11.00 10.02 -17.65
CA CYS A 58 -11.67 9.06 -18.51
C CYS A 58 -11.31 7.60 -18.15
N SER A 59 -10.03 7.33 -17.88
CA SER A 59 -9.55 6.01 -17.42
C SER A 59 -10.18 5.65 -16.07
N MET A 60 -10.25 6.59 -15.12
CA MET A 60 -10.86 6.37 -13.81
C MET A 60 -12.36 6.04 -13.92
N VAL A 61 -13.13 6.81 -14.71
CA VAL A 61 -14.57 6.57 -14.92
C VAL A 61 -14.80 5.23 -15.63
N SER A 62 -13.95 4.89 -16.61
CA SER A 62 -14.04 3.61 -17.31
C SER A 62 -13.80 2.44 -16.36
N GLN A 63 -12.78 2.52 -15.50
CA GLN A 63 -12.52 1.53 -14.46
C GLN A 63 -13.71 1.38 -13.52
N PHE A 64 -14.27 2.51 -13.04
CA PHE A 64 -15.45 2.50 -12.19
C PHE A 64 -16.64 1.78 -12.84
N ALA A 65 -16.93 2.10 -14.10
CA ALA A 65 -18.12 1.62 -14.81
C ALA A 65 -18.00 0.16 -15.27
N GLN A 66 -16.80 -0.31 -15.62
CA GLN A 66 -16.63 -1.56 -16.35
C GLN A 66 -16.06 -2.70 -15.49
N VAL A 67 -15.33 -2.40 -14.40
CA VAL A 67 -14.70 -3.45 -13.59
C VAL A 67 -15.75 -4.39 -12.99
N GLN A 68 -15.52 -5.70 -13.07
CA GLN A 68 -16.39 -6.72 -12.46
C GLN A 68 -15.69 -7.47 -11.33
N THR A 69 -14.36 -7.52 -11.37
CA THR A 69 -13.55 -8.12 -10.32
C THR A 69 -12.31 -7.26 -10.10
N VAL A 70 -11.99 -6.99 -8.84
CA VAL A 70 -10.81 -6.23 -8.43
C VAL A 70 -9.83 -7.18 -7.73
N ASP A 71 -8.68 -7.38 -8.35
CA ASP A 71 -7.57 -8.14 -7.75
C ASP A 71 -6.79 -7.28 -6.75
N ILE A 72 -6.79 -7.69 -5.49
CA ILE A 72 -6.04 -7.02 -4.42
C ILE A 72 -4.73 -7.78 -4.17
N GLN A 73 -3.62 -7.06 -4.40
CA GLN A 73 -2.25 -7.53 -4.16
C GLN A 73 -1.38 -6.51 -3.42
N GLY A 74 -1.96 -5.42 -2.91
CA GLY A 74 -1.26 -4.39 -2.13
C GLY A 74 -0.43 -3.37 -2.91
N THR A 75 -0.43 -3.38 -4.25
CA THR A 75 0.43 -2.47 -5.06
C THR A 75 -0.23 -1.87 -6.30
N THR A 76 -1.52 -2.08 -6.57
CA THR A 76 -2.15 -1.65 -7.85
C THR A 76 -3.59 -1.16 -7.69
N LEU A 77 -4.07 -0.94 -6.47
CA LEU A 77 -5.43 -0.49 -6.22
C LEU A 77 -5.61 0.97 -6.67
N THR A 78 -6.66 1.28 -7.40
CA THR A 78 -6.98 2.65 -7.88
C THR A 78 -8.23 3.22 -7.22
N VAL A 79 -8.39 4.55 -7.28
CA VAL A 79 -9.61 5.24 -6.78
C VAL A 79 -10.87 4.78 -7.53
N GLY A 80 -10.76 4.53 -8.84
CA GLY A 80 -11.87 4.01 -9.65
C GLY A 80 -12.34 2.63 -9.17
N GLN A 81 -11.40 1.73 -8.86
CA GLN A 81 -11.71 0.40 -8.31
C GLN A 81 -12.32 0.46 -6.90
N VAL A 82 -11.78 1.32 -6.02
CA VAL A 82 -12.35 1.53 -4.67
C VAL A 82 -13.78 2.03 -4.77
N THR A 83 -14.03 3.00 -5.64
CA THR A 83 -15.37 3.55 -5.87
C THR A 83 -16.31 2.49 -6.44
N ALA A 84 -15.82 1.63 -7.35
CA ALA A 84 -16.61 0.53 -7.90
C ALA A 84 -17.05 -0.44 -6.80
N ILE A 85 -16.12 -0.93 -5.96
CA ILE A 85 -16.44 -1.82 -4.83
C ILE A 85 -17.45 -1.18 -3.88
N ALA A 86 -17.30 0.11 -3.58
CA ALA A 86 -18.16 0.80 -2.62
C ALA A 86 -19.58 1.08 -3.13
N ARG A 87 -19.79 1.19 -4.45
CA ARG A 87 -21.05 1.68 -5.03
C ARG A 87 -21.77 0.67 -5.92
N ARG A 88 -21.09 -0.38 -6.37
CA ARG A 88 -21.62 -1.40 -7.29
C ARG A 88 -21.55 -2.77 -6.62
N GLY A 89 -22.67 -3.22 -6.05
CA GLY A 89 -22.75 -4.44 -5.23
C GLY A 89 -22.42 -5.74 -5.98
N GLU A 90 -22.41 -5.71 -7.31
CA GLU A 90 -22.03 -6.83 -8.17
C GLU A 90 -20.51 -7.01 -8.33
N VAL A 91 -19.71 -5.99 -8.00
CA VAL A 91 -18.25 -6.03 -8.16
C VAL A 91 -17.64 -6.96 -7.11
N LYS A 92 -16.91 -7.97 -7.57
CA LYS A 92 -16.23 -8.94 -6.71
C LYS A 92 -14.82 -8.48 -6.35
N VAL A 93 -14.37 -8.87 -5.16
CA VAL A 93 -12.99 -8.72 -4.73
C VAL A 93 -12.31 -10.07 -4.82
N ASN A 94 -11.14 -10.13 -5.45
CA ASN A 94 -10.30 -11.31 -5.49
C ASN A 94 -8.97 -11.01 -4.81
N LEU A 95 -8.50 -11.91 -3.93
CA LEU A 95 -7.18 -11.80 -3.33
C LEU A 95 -6.18 -12.50 -4.24
N ASN A 96 -5.15 -11.79 -4.69
CA ASN A 96 -4.11 -12.39 -5.52
C ASN A 96 -3.14 -13.19 -4.64
N GLU A 97 -3.55 -14.42 -4.30
CA GLU A 97 -2.81 -15.32 -3.44
C GLU A 97 -1.42 -15.62 -4.00
N ALA A 98 -1.31 -15.88 -5.30
CA ALA A 98 -0.05 -16.20 -5.97
C ALA A 98 1.03 -15.11 -5.77
N VAL A 99 0.63 -13.83 -5.68
CA VAL A 99 1.56 -12.71 -5.49
C VAL A 99 1.76 -12.38 -4.00
N ALA A 100 0.74 -12.53 -3.17
CA ALA A 100 0.73 -11.97 -1.81
C ALA A 100 0.90 -12.98 -0.68
N CYS A 101 0.49 -14.24 -0.87
CA CYS A 101 0.40 -15.24 0.20
C CYS A 101 1.72 -15.46 0.93
N GLU A 102 2.80 -15.73 0.19
CA GLU A 102 4.10 -16.04 0.76
C GLU A 102 4.61 -14.93 1.70
N ARG A 103 4.58 -13.67 1.25
CA ARG A 103 5.08 -12.55 2.07
C ARG A 103 4.19 -12.26 3.28
N VAL A 104 2.88 -12.50 3.18
CA VAL A 104 1.93 -12.36 4.29
C VAL A 104 2.17 -13.46 5.34
N ALA A 105 2.31 -14.72 4.89
CA ALA A 105 2.62 -15.83 5.76
C ALA A 105 3.98 -15.65 6.45
N LYS A 106 4.98 -15.15 5.72
CA LYS A 106 6.32 -14.88 6.28
C LYS A 106 6.27 -13.85 7.41
N SER A 107 5.55 -12.73 7.25
CA SER A 107 5.44 -11.75 8.32
C SER A 107 4.60 -12.24 9.50
N ALA A 108 3.54 -13.02 9.24
CA ALA A 108 2.72 -13.62 10.29
C ALA A 108 3.53 -14.62 11.14
N ASN A 109 4.30 -15.50 10.49
CA ASN A 109 5.18 -16.47 11.15
C ASN A 109 6.26 -15.76 11.97
N TRP A 110 6.85 -14.68 11.45
CA TRP A 110 7.83 -13.88 12.18
C TRP A 110 7.23 -13.31 13.48
N VAL A 111 6.00 -12.77 13.43
CA VAL A 111 5.32 -12.27 14.63
C VAL A 111 5.07 -13.40 15.62
N ALA A 112 4.54 -14.54 15.17
CA ALA A 112 4.26 -15.69 16.03
C ALA A 112 5.52 -16.19 16.75
N GLU A 113 6.64 -16.28 16.02
CA GLU A 113 7.94 -16.67 16.59
C GLU A 113 8.39 -15.67 17.67
N HIS A 114 8.32 -14.37 17.40
CA HIS A 114 8.78 -13.34 18.34
C HIS A 114 7.91 -13.26 19.60
N VAL A 115 6.60 -13.48 19.47
CA VAL A 115 5.70 -13.64 20.62
C VAL A 115 6.09 -14.85 21.46
N SER A 116 6.36 -16.00 20.83
CA SER A 116 6.75 -17.22 21.55
C SER A 116 8.06 -17.07 22.33
N ARG A 117 8.97 -16.24 21.81
CA ARG A 117 10.25 -15.89 22.45
C ARG A 117 10.12 -14.83 23.55
N GLY A 118 8.92 -14.27 23.76
CA GLY A 118 8.70 -13.18 24.72
C GLY A 118 9.32 -11.85 24.29
N THR A 119 9.51 -11.63 22.98
CA THR A 119 10.07 -10.38 22.47
C THR A 119 9.07 -9.24 22.68
N ASP A 120 9.54 -8.14 23.27
CA ASP A 120 8.77 -6.90 23.40
C ASP A 120 8.49 -6.32 22.01
N THR A 121 7.22 -6.38 21.59
CA THR A 121 6.72 -5.86 20.32
C THR A 121 5.51 -4.98 20.59
N TYR A 122 5.58 -3.72 20.12
CA TYR A 122 4.55 -2.72 20.38
C TYR A 122 3.15 -3.19 19.95
N GLY A 123 2.19 -3.12 20.87
CA GLY A 123 0.79 -3.50 20.61
C GLY A 123 0.55 -5.00 20.41
N VAL A 124 1.60 -5.83 20.55
CA VAL A 124 1.50 -7.29 20.48
C VAL A 124 1.77 -7.90 21.86
N THR A 125 2.92 -7.61 22.45
CA THR A 125 3.30 -8.03 23.82
C THR A 125 3.40 -6.85 24.79
N THR A 126 3.18 -5.63 24.30
CA THR A 126 3.09 -4.41 25.13
C THR A 126 1.72 -3.75 25.02
N GLY A 127 1.41 -2.84 25.96
CA GLY A 127 0.24 -1.97 25.88
C GLY A 127 0.27 -0.99 24.70
N PHE A 128 -0.78 -0.16 24.58
CA PHE A 128 -0.95 0.82 23.51
C PHE A 128 -0.80 2.26 24.02
N GLY A 129 -0.37 3.17 23.15
CA GLY A 129 -0.29 4.60 23.42
C GLY A 129 0.56 4.92 24.66
N ALA A 130 0.03 5.77 25.56
CA ALA A 130 0.69 6.16 26.80
C ALA A 130 0.99 4.98 27.75
N THR A 131 0.29 3.85 27.58
CA THR A 131 0.47 2.64 28.40
C THR A 131 1.37 1.59 27.76
N SER A 132 2.09 1.94 26.69
CA SER A 132 3.01 1.06 25.96
C SER A 132 4.20 0.54 26.75
N HIS A 133 4.46 1.10 27.94
CA HIS A 133 5.42 0.56 28.89
C HIS A 133 4.93 -0.72 29.60
N ARG A 134 3.63 -1.05 29.58
CA ARG A 134 3.11 -2.29 30.16
C ARG A 134 3.39 -3.49 29.26
N ARG A 135 3.69 -4.66 29.84
CA ARG A 135 3.95 -5.92 29.13
C ARG A 135 2.91 -6.97 29.48
N THR A 136 2.66 -7.90 28.56
CA THR A 136 1.78 -9.05 28.76
C THR A 136 2.21 -10.22 27.88
N ASN A 137 2.06 -11.43 28.39
CA ASN A 137 2.14 -12.66 27.60
C ASN A 137 0.76 -13.17 27.15
N LYS A 138 -0.33 -12.50 27.58
CA LYS A 138 -1.71 -12.78 27.19
C LYS A 138 -2.07 -11.99 25.93
N THR A 139 -1.41 -12.32 24.83
CA THR A 139 -1.55 -11.56 23.57
C THR A 139 -2.96 -11.61 23.00
N SER A 140 -3.65 -12.75 23.10
CA SER A 140 -5.06 -12.88 22.67
C SER A 140 -5.98 -11.94 23.45
N ASP A 141 -5.91 -11.96 24.79
CA ASP A 141 -6.72 -11.09 25.65
C ASP A 141 -6.44 -9.60 25.35
N LEU A 142 -5.17 -9.25 25.11
CA LEU A 142 -4.79 -7.89 24.72
C LEU A 142 -5.46 -7.44 23.41
N GLN A 143 -5.52 -8.32 22.40
CA GLN A 143 -6.19 -7.99 21.12
C GLN A 143 -7.71 -7.90 21.32
N THR A 144 -8.33 -8.75 22.15
CA THR A 144 -9.75 -8.63 22.51
C THR A 144 -10.06 -7.29 23.18
N GLU A 145 -9.23 -6.87 24.14
CA GLU A 145 -9.39 -5.60 24.84
C GLU A 145 -9.17 -4.39 23.92
N LEU A 146 -8.26 -4.48 22.94
CA LEU A 146 -8.07 -3.45 21.93
C LEU A 146 -9.36 -3.18 21.16
N ILE A 147 -10.00 -4.24 20.64
CA ILE A 147 -11.26 -4.11 19.90
C ILE A 147 -12.37 -3.57 20.81
N ARG A 148 -12.50 -4.09 22.03
CA ARG A 148 -13.49 -3.61 23.00
C ARG A 148 -13.31 -2.11 23.28
N PHE A 149 -12.08 -1.64 23.47
CA PHE A 149 -11.77 -0.25 23.76
C PHE A 149 -12.00 0.69 22.57
N LEU A 150 -11.65 0.26 21.35
CA LEU A 150 -11.81 1.07 20.13
C LEU A 150 -13.25 1.15 19.62
N ASN A 151 -14.12 0.24 20.06
CA ASN A 151 -15.57 0.28 19.80
C ASN A 151 -16.25 1.36 20.64
N ALA A 152 -15.92 2.62 20.36
CA ALA A 152 -16.39 3.82 21.04
C ALA A 152 -17.00 4.85 20.08
N GLY A 153 -17.49 4.39 18.91
CA GLY A 153 -18.16 5.20 17.91
C GLY A 153 -19.63 5.46 18.20
#